data_AF-A0A829S0L8-F1
#
_entry.id   AF-A0A829S0L8-F1
#
_cell.length_a   1.000
_cell.length_b   1.000
_cell.length_c   1.000
_cell.angle_alpha   90.00
_cell.angle_beta   90.00
_cell.angle_gamma   90.00
#
_symmetry.space_group_name_H-M   'P 1'
#
loop_
_entity.id
_entity.type
_entity.pdbx_description
1 polymer ?
#
loop_
_entity_poly.entity_id
_entity_poly.type
_entity_poly.pdbx_seq_one_letter_code
_entity_poly.pdbx_strand_id
1 'polypeptide(L)'
;MKLQGSNILGQEQIDLLTTRGLNFVWFPKQLETIYRFQYQNGAAYEFRYRAPIILILYIFLSFGIYQVLPSEQVLSWFSYYCWVGVIVLIAWILSFIKKLNQYFDYYVGVGSALAVAITFILINVIENGQDNVLFHAAMMYAIVIIYGAVGMRFYTAIFAGWMGGLVGILVSNYLNGVIDWTFLNRTYTFSSFLGMTLAYATDRQHRENYLQNCMIELNRIELMQQAQQLSLLSRKMHLLV
;
A
#
# COMPACT_ATOMS: atom_id res chain seq x y z
N MET A 1 21.64 7.88 6.04
CA MET A 1 20.80 9.08 5.90
C MET A 1 20.35 9.44 7.31
N LYS A 2 20.57 10.67 7.81
CA LYS A 2 20.11 11.02 9.17
C LYS A 2 18.58 11.04 9.19
N LEU A 3 17.93 10.29 10.07
CA LEU A 3 16.48 10.31 10.21
C LEU A 3 16.12 11.61 10.92
N GLN A 4 15.43 12.54 10.24
CA GLN A 4 15.03 13.81 10.85
C GLN A 4 14.17 13.66 12.12
N GLY A 5 13.56 12.50 12.34
CA GLY A 5 12.82 12.17 13.57
C GLY A 5 13.69 12.09 14.83
N SER A 6 14.98 11.76 14.70
CA SER A 6 15.92 11.69 15.84
C SER A 6 16.24 13.06 16.44
N ASN A 7 16.05 14.15 15.70
CA ASN A 7 16.25 15.51 16.22
C ASN A 7 15.02 16.05 16.99
N ILE A 8 13.87 15.37 16.90
CA ILE A 8 12.58 15.91 17.38
C ILE A 8 12.05 15.13 18.59
N LEU A 9 12.39 13.84 18.72
CA LEU A 9 11.88 12.97 19.78
C LEU A 9 12.99 12.63 20.79
N GLY A 10 12.72 12.85 22.08
CA GLY A 10 13.50 12.25 23.16
C GLY A 10 13.16 10.77 23.37
N GLN A 11 14.08 9.98 23.95
CA GLN A 11 13.89 8.55 24.22
C GLN A 11 12.56 8.23 24.93
N GLU A 12 12.16 9.02 25.94
CA GLU A 12 10.89 8.82 26.67
C GLU A 12 9.64 8.97 25.78
N GLN A 13 9.66 9.89 24.80
CA GLN A 13 8.53 10.09 23.89
C GLN A 13 8.41 8.94 22.89
N ILE A 14 9.55 8.37 22.46
CA ILE A 14 9.58 7.18 21.60
C ILE A 14 9.01 5.97 22.37
N ASP A 15 9.36 5.81 23.64
CA ASP A 15 8.91 4.68 24.45
C ASP A 15 7.40 4.77 24.77
N LEU A 16 6.89 5.98 25.05
CA LEU A 16 5.44 6.24 25.22
C LEU A 16 4.64 6.00 23.92
N LEU A 17 5.18 6.41 22.76
CA LEU A 17 4.54 6.18 21.46
C LEU A 17 4.54 4.69 21.09
N THR A 18 5.60 3.95 21.44
CA THR A 18 5.73 2.51 21.19
C THR A 18 4.77 1.70 22.07
N THR A 19 4.58 2.10 23.33
CA THR A 19 3.75 1.36 24.30
C THR A 19 2.24 1.69 24.23
N ARG A 20 1.83 2.90 23.82
CA ARG A 20 0.40 3.31 23.82
C ARG A 20 -0.14 3.88 22.50
N GLY A 21 0.70 4.34 21.57
CA GLY A 21 0.27 5.23 20.48
C GLY A 21 -0.04 4.60 19.13
N LEU A 22 0.45 3.38 18.84
CA LEU A 22 0.45 2.84 17.47
C LEU A 22 -0.84 2.11 17.06
N ASN A 23 -1.77 1.86 17.99
CA ASN A 23 -3.03 1.16 17.68
C ASN A 23 -3.90 1.91 16.66
N PHE A 24 -3.80 3.24 16.61
CA PHE A 24 -4.53 4.06 15.64
C PHE A 24 -3.73 4.32 14.35
N VAL A 25 -2.52 3.75 14.22
CA VAL A 25 -1.72 3.88 12.99
C VAL A 25 -1.64 5.37 12.59
N TRP A 26 -1.36 6.22 13.57
CA TRP A 26 -1.26 7.67 13.40
C TRP A 26 -0.23 8.25 14.37
N PHE A 27 0.67 9.09 13.87
CA PHE A 27 1.63 9.83 14.68
C PHE A 27 1.17 11.27 14.96
N PRO A 28 1.76 11.94 15.97
CA PRO A 28 1.59 13.38 16.14
C PRO A 28 1.97 14.16 14.88
N LYS A 29 1.22 15.23 14.55
CA LYS A 29 1.28 15.94 13.25
C LYS A 29 2.70 16.24 12.71
N GLN A 30 3.61 16.66 13.58
CA GLN A 30 4.98 16.99 13.18
C GLN A 30 5.77 15.74 12.75
N LEU A 31 5.69 14.66 13.54
CA LEU A 31 6.33 13.38 13.23
C LEU A 31 5.67 12.70 12.02
N GLU A 32 4.34 12.75 11.93
CA GLU A 32 3.56 12.16 10.85
C GLU A 32 3.94 12.76 9.49
N THR A 33 4.27 14.06 9.43
CA THR A 33 4.69 14.71 8.19
C THR A 33 6.04 14.18 7.70
N ILE A 34 7.00 14.03 8.62
CA ILE A 34 8.35 13.51 8.32
C ILE A 34 8.28 12.03 7.98
N TYR A 35 7.53 11.26 8.76
CA TYR A 35 7.28 9.84 8.52
C TYR A 35 6.63 9.63 7.15
N ARG A 36 5.55 10.37 6.83
CA ARG A 36 4.87 10.27 5.54
C ARG A 36 5.82 10.54 4.38
N PHE A 37 6.63 11.58 4.46
CA PHE A 37 7.60 11.90 3.41
C PHE A 37 8.62 10.77 3.20
N GLN A 38 9.16 10.21 4.27
CA GLN A 38 10.11 9.08 4.17
C GLN A 38 9.42 7.81 3.69
N TYR A 39 8.24 7.50 4.22
CA TYR A 39 7.44 6.35 3.85
C TYR A 39 7.11 6.37 2.36
N GLN A 40 6.57 7.47 1.84
CA GLN A 40 6.19 7.59 0.43
C GLN A 40 7.39 7.41 -0.52
N ASN A 41 8.56 7.93 -0.15
CA ASN A 41 9.78 7.73 -0.92
C ASN A 41 10.25 6.26 -0.89
N GLY A 42 10.17 5.61 0.28
CA GLY A 42 10.48 4.19 0.44
C GLY A 42 9.50 3.29 -0.31
N ALA A 43 8.20 3.54 -0.15
CA ALA A 43 7.12 2.82 -0.81
C ALA A 43 7.21 2.95 -2.33
N ALA A 44 7.48 4.15 -2.87
CA ALA A 44 7.70 4.33 -4.30
C ALA A 44 8.92 3.54 -4.82
N TYR A 45 9.98 3.42 -4.01
CA TYR A 45 11.14 2.61 -4.36
C TYR A 45 10.83 1.11 -4.32
N GLU A 46 10.19 0.63 -3.26
CA GLU A 46 9.77 -0.78 -3.13
C GLU A 46 8.77 -1.16 -4.23
N PHE A 47 7.86 -0.25 -4.59
CA PHE A 47 6.88 -0.46 -5.64
C PHE A 47 7.52 -0.71 -7.01
N ARG A 48 8.71 -0.17 -7.29
CA ARG A 48 9.44 -0.47 -8.54
C ARG A 48 9.75 -1.96 -8.71
N TYR A 49 9.96 -2.66 -7.60
CA TYR A 49 10.22 -4.10 -7.57
C TYR A 49 8.94 -4.91 -7.43
N ARG A 50 7.94 -4.39 -6.69
CA ARG A 50 6.64 -5.07 -6.50
C ARG A 50 5.76 -5.00 -7.75
N ALA A 51 5.77 -3.90 -8.49
CA ALA A 51 4.91 -3.72 -9.66
C ALA A 51 5.17 -4.74 -10.79
N PRO A 52 6.42 -5.11 -11.15
CA PRO A 52 6.68 -6.22 -12.06
C PRO A 52 6.10 -7.54 -11.56
N ILE A 53 6.18 -7.82 -10.26
CA ILE A 53 5.59 -9.04 -9.67
C ILE A 53 4.07 -9.01 -9.80
N ILE A 54 3.45 -7.86 -9.51
CA ILE A 54 2.00 -7.64 -9.70
C ILE A 54 1.61 -7.85 -11.16
N LEU A 55 2.39 -7.34 -12.12
CA LEU A 55 2.13 -7.52 -13.56
C LEU A 55 2.26 -8.98 -13.98
N ILE A 56 3.27 -9.71 -13.50
CA ILE A 56 3.43 -11.15 -13.77
C ILE A 56 2.23 -11.93 -13.22
N LEU A 57 1.84 -11.66 -11.97
CA LEU A 57 0.65 -12.28 -11.36
C LEU A 57 -0.61 -11.93 -12.14
N TYR A 58 -0.75 -10.68 -12.58
CA TYR A 58 -1.87 -10.22 -13.39
C TYR A 58 -1.94 -10.96 -14.73
N ILE A 59 -0.82 -11.12 -15.45
CA ILE A 59 -0.76 -11.89 -16.70
C ILE A 59 -1.11 -13.35 -16.44
N PHE A 60 -0.59 -13.95 -15.38
CA PHE A 60 -0.88 -15.33 -15.01
C PHE A 60 -2.38 -15.56 -14.73
N LEU A 61 -3.01 -14.66 -13.96
CA LEU A 61 -4.45 -14.69 -13.71
C LEU A 61 -5.25 -14.47 -15.00
N SER A 62 -4.82 -13.52 -15.85
CA SER A 62 -5.45 -13.25 -17.15
C SER A 62 -5.44 -14.48 -18.04
N PHE A 63 -4.33 -15.22 -18.05
CA PHE A 63 -4.19 -16.46 -18.82
C PHE A 63 -5.16 -17.55 -18.32
N GLY A 64 -5.33 -17.68 -17.00
CA GLY A 64 -6.31 -18.60 -16.42
C GLY A 64 -7.75 -18.26 -16.83
N ILE A 65 -8.11 -16.97 -16.83
CA ILE A 65 -9.45 -16.52 -17.26
C ILE A 65 -9.65 -16.79 -18.76
N TYR A 66 -8.65 -16.46 -19.58
CA TYR A 66 -8.71 -16.63 -21.03
C TYR A 66 -8.96 -18.09 -21.45
N GLN A 67 -8.41 -19.08 -20.73
CA GLN A 67 -8.61 -20.49 -21.04
C GLN A 67 -10.04 -20.99 -20.80
N VAL A 68 -10.75 -20.40 -19.85
CA VAL A 68 -12.06 -20.85 -19.41
C VAL A 68 -13.19 -20.06 -20.10
N LEU A 69 -12.89 -18.85 -20.58
CA LEU A 69 -13.89 -17.94 -21.11
C LEU A 69 -14.38 -18.37 -22.52
N PRO A 70 -15.71 -18.33 -22.79
CA PRO A 70 -16.25 -18.59 -24.12
C PRO A 70 -15.69 -17.61 -25.16
N SER A 71 -15.39 -18.09 -26.37
CA SER A 71 -14.73 -17.30 -27.44
C SER A 71 -15.47 -16.01 -27.80
N GLU A 72 -16.80 -15.98 -27.64
CA GLU A 72 -17.64 -14.81 -27.92
C GLU A 72 -17.44 -13.66 -26.91
N GLN A 73 -17.07 -13.97 -25.67
CA GLN A 73 -16.92 -12.99 -24.58
C GLN A 73 -15.48 -12.48 -24.42
N VAL A 74 -14.51 -13.17 -25.02
CA VAL A 74 -13.07 -12.85 -24.90
C VAL A 74 -12.76 -11.42 -25.32
N LEU A 75 -13.31 -10.94 -26.43
CA LEU A 75 -12.99 -9.61 -26.95
C LEU A 75 -13.51 -8.50 -26.02
N SER A 76 -14.75 -8.64 -25.54
CA SER A 76 -15.37 -7.71 -24.60
C SER A 76 -14.62 -7.72 -23.27
N TRP A 77 -14.33 -8.91 -22.71
CA TRP A 77 -13.54 -9.06 -21.49
C TRP A 77 -12.17 -8.38 -21.63
N PHE A 78 -11.45 -8.67 -22.71
CA PHE A 78 -10.11 -8.13 -22.93
C PHE A 78 -10.13 -6.60 -23.03
N SER A 79 -11.15 -6.01 -23.68
CA SER A 79 -11.28 -4.55 -23.82
C SER A 79 -11.38 -3.84 -22.46
N TYR A 80 -12.16 -4.39 -21.51
CA TYR A 80 -12.27 -3.84 -20.17
C TYR A 80 -11.08 -4.19 -19.29
N TYR A 81 -10.68 -5.46 -19.27
CA TYR A 81 -9.66 -5.95 -18.35
C TYR A 81 -8.28 -5.37 -18.66
N CYS A 82 -7.92 -5.18 -19.94
CA CYS A 82 -6.66 -4.57 -20.37
C CYS A 82 -6.37 -3.22 -19.68
N TRP A 83 -7.40 -2.42 -19.40
CA TRP A 83 -7.25 -1.14 -18.68
C TRP A 83 -6.65 -1.30 -17.28
N VAL A 84 -6.92 -2.39 -16.57
CA VAL A 84 -6.30 -2.67 -15.27
C VAL A 84 -4.79 -2.80 -15.41
N GLY A 85 -4.32 -3.54 -16.41
CA GLY A 85 -2.90 -3.65 -16.73
C GLY A 85 -2.27 -2.31 -17.11
N VAL A 86 -2.96 -1.50 -17.90
CA VAL A 86 -2.52 -0.13 -18.26
C VAL A 86 -2.37 0.75 -17.02
N ILE A 87 -3.31 0.70 -16.08
CA ILE A 87 -3.24 1.48 -14.82
C ILE A 87 -2.01 1.07 -14.01
N VAL A 88 -1.73 -0.23 -13.87
CA VAL A 88 -0.56 -0.73 -13.14
C VAL A 88 0.74 -0.31 -13.84
N LEU A 89 0.80 -0.39 -15.17
CA LEU A 89 1.96 0.05 -15.94
C LEU A 89 2.22 1.55 -15.79
N ILE A 90 1.17 2.38 -15.86
CA ILE A 90 1.29 3.83 -15.65
C ILE A 90 1.78 4.11 -14.24
N ALA A 91 1.21 3.48 -13.21
CA ALA A 91 1.66 3.63 -11.83
C ALA A 91 3.12 3.20 -11.65
N TRP A 92 3.54 2.13 -12.34
CA TRP A 92 4.93 1.66 -12.32
C TRP A 92 5.88 2.67 -12.95
N ILE A 93 5.56 3.23 -14.12
CA ILE A 93 6.37 4.25 -14.78
C ILE A 93 6.46 5.51 -13.91
N LEU A 94 5.34 5.96 -13.33
CA LEU A 94 5.30 7.11 -12.43
C LEU A 94 6.21 6.94 -11.21
N SER A 95 6.36 5.70 -10.70
CA SER A 95 7.22 5.41 -9.55
C SER A 95 8.71 5.67 -9.79
N PHE A 96 9.17 5.76 -11.03
CA PHE A 96 10.56 6.11 -11.35
C PHE A 96 10.86 7.61 -11.21
N ILE A 97 9.82 8.46 -11.27
CA ILE A 97 9.96 9.91 -11.23
C ILE A 97 10.04 10.37 -9.77
N LYS A 98 11.27 10.68 -9.29
CA LYS A 98 11.53 11.06 -7.89
C LYS A 98 10.63 12.19 -7.36
N LYS A 99 10.23 13.16 -8.20
CA LYS A 99 9.32 14.25 -7.82
C LYS A 99 7.91 13.76 -7.49
N LEU A 100 7.47 12.68 -8.12
CA LEU A 100 6.14 12.11 -7.93
C LEU A 100 6.06 11.16 -6.74
N ASN A 101 7.19 10.75 -6.16
CA ASN A 101 7.21 9.92 -4.95
C ASN A 101 6.38 10.52 -3.81
N GLN A 102 6.35 11.85 -3.64
CA GLN A 102 5.54 12.52 -2.60
C GLN A 102 4.03 12.32 -2.82
N TYR A 103 3.63 12.04 -4.06
CA TYR A 103 2.25 11.79 -4.45
C TYR A 103 1.93 10.29 -4.59
N PHE A 104 2.84 9.41 -4.15
CA PHE A 104 2.70 7.94 -4.26
C PHE A 104 1.32 7.45 -3.83
N ASP A 105 0.91 7.80 -2.60
CA ASP A 105 -0.37 7.39 -2.05
C ASP A 105 -1.59 7.83 -2.90
N TYR A 106 -1.48 8.98 -3.58
CA TYR A 106 -2.58 9.53 -4.38
C TYR A 106 -2.72 8.83 -5.72
N TYR A 107 -1.66 8.78 -6.53
CA TYR A 107 -1.78 8.20 -7.87
C TYR A 107 -1.96 6.68 -7.81
N VAL A 108 -1.31 6.02 -6.86
CA VAL A 108 -1.51 4.59 -6.63
C VAL A 108 -2.88 4.31 -6.04
N GLY A 109 -3.35 5.12 -5.09
CA GLY A 109 -4.69 4.98 -4.52
C GLY A 109 -5.80 5.18 -5.56
N VAL A 110 -5.67 6.20 -6.41
CA VAL A 110 -6.61 6.43 -7.53
C VAL A 110 -6.54 5.27 -8.53
N GLY A 111 -5.34 4.81 -8.88
CA GLY A 111 -5.16 3.65 -9.76
C GLY A 111 -5.81 2.38 -9.20
N SER A 112 -5.60 2.09 -7.91
CA SER A 112 -6.23 0.96 -7.22
C SER A 112 -7.75 1.10 -7.17
N ALA A 113 -8.29 2.28 -6.89
CA ALA A 113 -9.74 2.51 -6.90
C ALA A 113 -10.35 2.28 -8.29
N LEU A 114 -9.71 2.78 -9.34
CA LEU A 114 -10.13 2.55 -10.73
C LEU A 114 -10.05 1.07 -11.12
N ALA A 115 -8.98 0.37 -10.73
CA ALA A 115 -8.83 -1.06 -10.98
C ALA A 115 -9.97 -1.88 -10.33
N VAL A 116 -10.33 -1.56 -9.08
CA VAL A 116 -11.48 -2.19 -8.39
C VAL A 116 -12.77 -1.88 -9.12
N ALA A 117 -13.02 -0.61 -9.49
CA ALA A 117 -14.23 -0.22 -10.20
C ALA A 117 -14.38 -0.94 -11.55
N ILE A 118 -13.31 -1.06 -12.34
CA ILE A 118 -13.30 -1.79 -13.61
C ILE A 118 -13.64 -3.27 -13.37
N THR A 119 -13.05 -3.88 -12.34
CA THR A 119 -13.32 -5.28 -11.99
C THR A 119 -14.80 -5.50 -11.63
N PHE A 120 -15.41 -4.56 -10.90
CA PHE A 120 -16.83 -4.58 -10.58
C PHE A 120 -17.72 -4.50 -11.82
N ILE A 121 -17.43 -3.54 -12.71
CA ILE A 121 -18.18 -3.36 -13.95
C ILE A 121 -18.09 -4.64 -14.80
N LEU A 122 -16.91 -5.23 -14.87
CA LEU A 122 -16.66 -6.45 -15.62
C LEU A 122 -17.54 -7.61 -15.13
N ILE A 123 -17.61 -7.84 -13.81
CA ILE A 123 -18.45 -8.89 -13.20
C ILE A 123 -19.94 -8.64 -13.49
N ASN A 124 -20.42 -7.42 -13.21
CA ASN A 124 -21.86 -7.16 -13.23
C ASN A 124 -22.44 -6.93 -14.65
N VAL A 125 -21.63 -6.47 -15.60
CA VAL A 125 -22.09 -6.08 -16.95
C VAL A 125 -21.85 -7.17 -17.99
N ILE A 126 -20.70 -7.87 -17.94
CA ILE A 126 -20.39 -8.90 -18.95
C ILE A 126 -21.13 -10.20 -18.66
N GLU A 127 -21.35 -10.55 -17.39
CA GLU A 127 -21.90 -11.87 -17.04
C GLU A 127 -23.41 -11.91 -16.87
N ASN A 128 -24.11 -10.77 -16.87
CA ASN A 128 -25.53 -10.71 -16.51
C ASN A 128 -25.87 -11.50 -15.22
N GLY A 129 -24.93 -11.58 -14.27
CA GLY A 129 -25.10 -12.33 -13.03
C GLY A 129 -25.07 -13.87 -13.17
N GLN A 130 -24.54 -14.44 -14.26
CA GLN A 130 -24.20 -15.87 -14.25
C GLN A 130 -23.00 -16.09 -13.31
N ASP A 131 -23.19 -16.96 -12.32
CA ASP A 131 -22.30 -17.30 -11.19
C ASP A 131 -20.91 -17.82 -11.60
N ASN A 132 -20.12 -17.00 -12.28
CA ASN A 132 -18.79 -17.40 -12.71
C ASN A 132 -17.83 -17.08 -11.57
N VAL A 133 -17.68 -18.09 -10.71
CA VAL A 133 -16.76 -18.13 -9.57
C VAL A 133 -15.36 -17.58 -9.93
N LEU A 134 -14.96 -17.70 -11.20
CA LEU A 134 -13.68 -17.23 -11.72
C LEU A 134 -13.46 -15.71 -11.57
N PHE A 135 -14.44 -14.88 -11.93
CA PHE A 135 -14.26 -13.42 -11.85
C PHE A 135 -14.37 -12.90 -10.42
N HIS A 136 -15.22 -13.53 -9.61
CA HIS A 136 -15.26 -13.29 -8.18
C HIS A 136 -13.94 -13.67 -7.50
N ALA A 137 -13.30 -14.77 -7.90
CA ALA A 137 -11.97 -15.12 -7.41
C ALA A 137 -10.90 -14.11 -7.87
N ALA A 138 -10.97 -13.64 -9.13
CA ALA A 138 -10.09 -12.59 -9.63
C ALA A 138 -10.21 -11.28 -8.82
N MET A 139 -11.43 -10.92 -8.42
CA MET A 139 -11.67 -9.78 -7.52
C MET A 139 -11.03 -9.98 -6.14
N MET A 140 -11.14 -11.17 -5.55
CA MET A 140 -10.48 -11.47 -4.28
C MET A 140 -8.96 -11.30 -4.38
N TYR A 141 -8.34 -11.81 -5.45
CA TYR A 141 -6.90 -11.65 -5.69
C TYR A 141 -6.52 -10.17 -5.88
N ALA A 142 -7.30 -9.41 -6.65
CA ALA A 142 -7.06 -7.99 -6.84
C ALA A 142 -7.06 -7.23 -5.50
N ILE A 143 -8.03 -7.52 -4.63
CA ILE A 143 -8.12 -6.91 -3.29
C ILE A 143 -6.91 -7.27 -2.43
N VAL A 144 -6.52 -8.54 -2.37
CA VAL A 144 -5.33 -8.97 -1.62
C VAL A 144 -4.06 -8.28 -2.14
N ILE A 145 -3.91 -8.15 -3.45
CA ILE A 145 -2.78 -7.45 -4.07
C ILE A 145 -2.78 -5.96 -3.70
N ILE A 146 -3.94 -5.30 -3.78
CA ILE A 146 -4.08 -3.87 -3.47
C ILE A 146 -3.72 -3.58 -2.02
N TYR A 147 -4.21 -4.37 -1.08
CA TYR A 147 -3.92 -4.14 0.34
C TYR A 147 -2.55 -4.66 0.79
N GLY A 148 -2.03 -5.72 0.17
CA GLY A 148 -0.79 -6.38 0.61
C GLY A 148 0.46 -5.99 -0.18
N ALA A 149 0.39 -5.97 -1.51
CA ALA A 149 1.57 -5.85 -2.37
C ALA A 149 1.83 -4.40 -2.84
N VAL A 150 0.80 -3.57 -2.92
CA VAL A 150 0.94 -2.20 -3.45
C VAL A 150 1.74 -1.30 -2.51
N GLY A 151 1.66 -1.52 -1.18
CA GLY A 151 2.42 -0.75 -0.20
C GLY A 151 1.85 0.64 0.09
N MET A 152 0.53 0.78 0.01
CA MET A 152 -0.17 1.99 0.49
C MET A 152 -0.27 1.96 2.01
N ARG A 153 -0.34 3.15 2.61
CA ARG A 153 -0.71 3.28 4.03
C ARG A 153 -2.14 2.78 4.26
N PHE A 154 -2.42 2.38 5.50
CA PHE A 154 -3.70 1.76 5.88
C PHE A 154 -4.93 2.58 5.44
N TYR A 155 -5.00 3.85 5.84
CA TYR A 155 -6.16 4.69 5.51
C TYR A 155 -6.33 4.92 4.01
N THR A 156 -5.25 5.14 3.27
CA THR A 156 -5.32 5.32 1.81
C THR A 156 -5.71 4.04 1.10
N ALA A 157 -5.25 2.89 1.56
CA ALA A 157 -5.66 1.59 1.04
C ALA A 157 -7.16 1.34 1.27
N ILE A 158 -7.67 1.67 2.47
CA ILE A 158 -9.10 1.60 2.78
C ILE A 158 -9.90 2.48 1.83
N PHE A 159 -9.53 3.77 1.72
CA PHE A 159 -10.23 4.69 0.84
C PHE A 159 -10.19 4.21 -0.61
N ALA A 160 -9.05 3.75 -1.11
CA ALA A 160 -8.93 3.25 -2.47
C ALA A 160 -9.82 2.02 -2.72
N GLY A 161 -9.79 1.04 -1.82
CA GLY A 161 -10.58 -0.17 -1.93
C GLY A 161 -12.08 0.11 -1.92
N TRP A 162 -12.57 0.79 -0.88
CA TRP A 162 -14.00 1.04 -0.68
C TRP A 162 -14.57 2.08 -1.65
N MET A 163 -13.84 3.15 -1.98
CA MET A 163 -14.30 4.10 -3.01
C MET A 163 -14.37 3.44 -4.38
N GLY A 164 -13.40 2.58 -4.72
CA GLY A 164 -13.44 1.79 -5.96
C GLY A 164 -14.68 0.89 -6.04
N GLY A 165 -15.04 0.23 -4.93
CA GLY A 165 -16.26 -0.59 -4.85
C GLY A 165 -17.54 0.25 -4.96
N LEU A 166 -17.62 1.39 -4.27
CA LEU A 166 -18.77 2.30 -4.36
C LEU A 166 -18.98 2.82 -5.79
N VAL A 167 -17.90 3.25 -6.45
CA VAL A 167 -17.96 3.67 -7.86
C VAL A 167 -18.39 2.49 -8.75
N GLY A 168 -17.85 1.30 -8.52
CA GLY A 168 -18.24 0.08 -9.22
C GLY A 168 -19.74 -0.23 -9.11
N ILE A 169 -20.32 -0.13 -7.91
CA ILE A 169 -21.75 -0.33 -7.66
C ILE A 169 -22.59 0.72 -8.38
N LEU A 170 -22.22 2.00 -8.27
CA LEU A 170 -22.95 3.10 -8.91
C LEU A 170 -22.98 2.96 -10.43
N VAL A 171 -21.83 2.66 -11.04
CA VAL A 171 -21.73 2.47 -12.50
C VAL A 171 -22.47 1.21 -12.94
N SER A 172 -22.38 0.12 -12.19
CA SER A 172 -23.11 -1.12 -12.50
C SER A 172 -24.62 -0.90 -12.49
N ASN A 173 -25.14 -0.16 -11.48
CA ASN A 173 -26.55 0.21 -11.42
C ASN A 173 -26.98 1.11 -12.58
N TYR A 174 -26.13 2.08 -12.97
CA TYR A 174 -26.41 2.95 -14.12
C TYR A 174 -26.46 2.18 -15.45
N LEU A 175 -25.65 1.13 -15.58
CA LEU A 175 -25.62 0.26 -16.77
C LEU A 175 -26.65 -0.89 -16.71
N ASN A 176 -27.58 -0.87 -15.73
CA ASN A 176 -28.57 -1.93 -15.49
C ASN A 176 -27.96 -3.34 -15.27
N GLY A 177 -26.76 -3.42 -14.71
CA GLY A 177 -26.14 -4.68 -14.31
C GLY A 177 -26.85 -5.31 -13.11
N VAL A 178 -26.92 -6.64 -13.07
CA VAL A 178 -27.50 -7.40 -11.95
C VAL A 178 -26.41 -7.65 -10.91
N ILE A 179 -26.60 -7.14 -9.69
CA ILE A 179 -25.64 -7.31 -8.59
C ILE A 179 -26.12 -8.43 -7.66
N ASP A 180 -25.38 -9.55 -7.61
CA ASP A 180 -25.56 -10.55 -6.56
C ASP A 180 -24.87 -10.09 -5.27
N TRP A 181 -25.67 -9.58 -4.34
CA TRP A 181 -25.20 -9.12 -3.03
C TRP A 181 -24.60 -10.23 -2.17
N THR A 182 -24.99 -11.49 -2.35
CA THR A 182 -24.46 -12.63 -1.59
C THR A 182 -23.03 -12.93 -2.03
N PHE A 183 -22.80 -13.07 -3.34
CA PHE A 183 -21.46 -13.28 -3.87
C PHE A 183 -20.56 -12.08 -3.64
N LEU A 184 -21.09 -10.86 -3.82
CA LEU A 184 -20.34 -9.64 -3.58
C LEU A 184 -19.88 -9.53 -2.12
N ASN A 185 -20.77 -9.78 -1.15
CA ASN A 185 -20.39 -9.74 0.26
C ASN A 185 -19.36 -10.83 0.61
N ARG A 186 -19.53 -12.04 0.04
CA ARG A 186 -18.60 -13.15 0.32
C ARG A 186 -17.21 -12.92 -0.25
N THR A 187 -17.13 -12.30 -1.42
CA THR A 187 -15.86 -12.13 -2.15
C THR A 187 -15.24 -10.78 -1.86
N TYR A 188 -15.90 -9.68 -2.22
CA TYR A 188 -15.37 -8.33 -2.08
C TYR A 188 -15.31 -7.86 -0.63
N THR A 189 -16.42 -7.94 0.12
CA THR A 189 -16.50 -7.37 1.48
C THR A 189 -15.57 -8.12 2.43
N PHE A 190 -15.65 -9.45 2.51
CA PHE A 190 -14.77 -10.22 3.39
C PHE A 190 -13.30 -10.19 2.97
N SER A 191 -12.98 -10.24 1.67
CA SER A 191 -11.59 -10.08 1.23
C SER A 191 -11.06 -8.68 1.53
N SER A 192 -11.92 -7.66 1.48
CA SER A 192 -11.54 -6.31 1.88
C SER A 192 -11.22 -6.23 3.37
N PHE A 193 -12.01 -6.86 4.24
CA PHE A 193 -11.68 -6.94 5.68
C PHE A 193 -10.35 -7.67 5.94
N LEU A 194 -10.11 -8.79 5.25
CA LEU A 194 -8.83 -9.50 5.34
C LEU A 194 -7.67 -8.63 4.83
N GLY A 195 -7.85 -7.96 3.69
CA GLY A 195 -6.89 -7.01 3.14
C GLY A 195 -6.61 -5.85 4.10
N MET A 196 -7.64 -5.26 4.70
CA MET A 196 -7.51 -4.20 5.71
C MET A 196 -6.69 -4.68 6.91
N THR A 197 -6.87 -5.93 7.35
CA THR A 197 -6.09 -6.50 8.46
C THR A 197 -4.61 -6.62 8.10
N LEU A 198 -4.30 -7.06 6.87
CA LEU A 198 -2.93 -7.10 6.34
C LEU A 198 -2.32 -5.69 6.26
N ALA A 199 -3.03 -4.74 5.64
CA ALA A 199 -2.56 -3.36 5.51
C ALA A 199 -2.35 -2.70 6.88
N TYR A 200 -3.22 -2.96 7.85
CA TYR A 200 -3.07 -2.50 9.23
C TYR A 200 -1.82 -3.07 9.89
N ALA A 201 -1.62 -4.39 9.82
CA ALA A 201 -0.47 -5.06 10.41
C ALA A 201 0.84 -4.58 9.79
N THR A 202 0.88 -4.44 8.47
CA THR A 202 2.05 -3.96 7.74
C THR A 202 2.34 -2.48 8.04
N ASP A 203 1.35 -1.58 8.01
CA ASP A 203 1.54 -0.15 8.33
C ASP A 203 2.00 0.02 9.78
N ARG A 204 1.40 -0.72 10.72
CA ARG A 204 1.84 -0.74 12.13
C ARG A 204 3.29 -1.20 12.27
N GLN A 205 3.66 -2.31 11.64
CA GLN A 205 5.03 -2.83 11.67
C GLN A 205 6.03 -1.83 11.08
N HIS A 206 5.69 -1.16 9.98
CA HIS A 206 6.56 -0.13 9.40
C HIS A 206 6.77 1.07 10.35
N ARG A 207 5.74 1.46 11.10
CA ARG A 207 5.83 2.54 12.09
C ARG A 207 6.66 2.15 13.30
N GLU A 208 6.50 0.93 13.79
CA GLU A 208 7.34 0.37 14.86
C GLU A 208 8.82 0.35 14.43
N ASN A 209 9.11 -0.16 13.22
CA ASN A 209 10.46 -0.16 12.66
C ASN A 209 11.03 1.25 12.49
N TYR A 210 10.20 2.23 12.12
CA TYR A 210 10.62 3.63 12.01
C TYR A 210 11.06 4.19 13.37
N LEU A 211 10.27 3.96 14.42
CA LEU A 211 10.61 4.40 15.78
C LEU A 211 11.88 3.71 16.31
N GLN A 212 12.01 2.40 16.11
CA GLN A 212 13.21 1.64 16.48
C GLN A 212 14.46 2.19 15.79
N ASN A 213 14.38 2.49 14.49
CA ASN A 213 15.49 3.09 13.76
C ASN A 213 15.85 4.49 14.29
N CYS A 214 14.86 5.30 14.69
CA CYS A 214 15.11 6.59 15.33
C CYS A 214 15.84 6.40 16.67
N MET A 215 15.44 5.42 17.48
CA MET A 215 16.09 5.11 18.76
C MET A 215 17.55 4.65 18.58
N ILE A 216 17.80 3.77 17.61
CA ILE A 216 19.16 3.31 17.27
C ILE A 216 20.04 4.49 16.84
N GLU A 217 19.50 5.42 16.04
CA GLU A 217 20.26 6.60 15.62
C GLU A 217 20.58 7.53 16.78
N LEU A 218 19.63 7.77 17.69
CA LEU A 218 19.86 8.54 18.92
C LEU A 218 20.97 7.93 19.77
N ASN A 219 20.89 6.62 20.06
CA ASN A 219 21.90 5.90 20.84
C ASN A 219 23.28 5.99 20.17
N ARG A 220 23.33 5.91 18.84
CA ARG A 220 24.59 6.07 18.09
C ARG A 220 25.18 7.46 18.25
N ILE A 221 24.35 8.51 18.23
CA ILE A 221 24.79 9.89 18.43
C ILE A 221 25.34 10.08 19.85
N GLU A 222 24.64 9.58 20.86
CA GLU A 222 25.08 9.64 22.26
C GLU A 222 26.42 8.92 22.48
N LEU A 223 26.57 7.70 21.96
CA LEU A 223 27.82 6.94 22.03
C LEU A 223 28.98 7.67 21.35
N MET A 224 28.74 8.30 20.20
CA MET A 224 29.76 9.11 19.51
C MET A 224 30.19 10.32 20.34
N GLN A 225 29.24 11.00 20.99
CA GLN A 225 29.54 12.14 21.87
C GLN A 225 30.36 11.72 23.10
N GLN A 226 29.97 10.61 23.75
CA GLN A 226 30.70 10.07 24.89
C GLN A 226 32.13 9.65 24.51
N ALA A 227 32.29 8.95 23.39
CA ALA A 227 33.62 8.58 22.88
C ALA A 227 34.49 9.81 22.59
N GLN A 228 33.90 10.87 22.02
CA GLN A 228 34.60 12.12 21.75
C GLN A 228 35.03 12.83 23.04
N GLN A 229 34.18 12.87 24.07
CA GLN A 229 34.53 13.40 25.39
C GLN A 229 35.65 12.60 26.06
N LEU A 230 35.58 11.27 26.02
CA LEU A 230 36.64 10.38 26.53
C LEU A 230 37.98 10.64 25.83
N SER A 231 37.97 10.79 24.51
CA SER A 231 39.19 11.07 23.74
C SER A 231 39.82 12.43 24.10
N LEU A 232 38.98 13.44 24.38
CA LEU A 232 39.40 14.77 24.82
C LEU A 232 40.01 14.74 26.23
N LEU A 233 39.37 14.02 27.15
CA LEU A 233 39.85 13.84 28.52
C LEU A 233 41.18 13.08 28.54
N SER A 234 41.28 11.97 27.81
CA SER A 234 42.53 11.20 27.66
C SER A 234 43.67 12.05 27.12
N ARG A 235 43.41 12.86 26.08
CA ARG A 235 44.42 13.76 25.49
C ARG A 235 44.87 14.85 26.47
N LYS A 236 43.96 15.42 27.27
CA LYS A 236 44.32 16.40 28.31
C LYS A 236 45.16 15.77 29.42
N MET A 237 44.83 14.54 29.81
CA MET A 237 45.57 13.81 30.85
C MET A 237 47.00 13.46 30.39
N HIS A 238 47.18 13.10 29.11
CA HIS A 238 48.49 12.87 28.52
C HIS A 238 49.37 14.11 28.39
N LEU A 239 48.79 15.32 28.36
CA LEU A 239 49.53 16.58 28.31
C LEU A 239 49.91 17.13 29.70
N LEU A 240 49.39 16.53 30.77
CA LEU A 240 49.64 16.90 32.17
C LEU A 240 50.70 16.01 32.85
N VAL A 241 51.22 15.01 32.12
CA VAL A 241 52.32 14.11 32.53
C VAL A 241 53.56 14.46 31.73
#